data_AF-A0A0S8G1R5-F1
#
_entry.id   AF-A0A0S8G1R5-F1
#
_cell.length_a   1.000
_cell.length_b   1.000
_cell.length_c   1.000
_cell.angle_alpha   90.00
_cell.angle_beta   90.00
_cell.angle_gamma   90.00
#
_symmetry.space_group_name_H-M   'P 1'
#
loop_
_entity.id
_entity.type
_entity.pdbx_description
1 polymer ?
#
loop_
_entity_poly.entity_id
_entity_poly.type
_entity_poly.pdbx_seq_one_letter_code
_entity_poly.pdbx_strand_id
1 'polypeptide(L)'
;MRKNVAIRLALVLVFAFALTVRIVGIAPHEDRPDESLFIGPAAKVLSGEIVPGHFFYPPFSHYVNACGYGVLFVGGFVTGAWSGPAEFRAQYFTDDALFVATLRIITALWGALACIFAYAIGRLLGLRPDVALVPAALMALSPVHVLWSHVAKSDIAMTTGLLAFVTACLWVARRPQFWSGSILLGLAAALPLSFKQSAVFYMVLPFLFVAFELTRAEAWPNKKIIQFLAFSVGIGAAAWCIFNIGAVLDLKDFLEFQALQTQMQGRAQSLGGAVSLAARRMISSEHGVGLGIFVLFVASPLFVRRRPFIVLWLATVFGTLALAMIIGPRLRHVIMLPGIALATCLVGVALGRWCSVGSPKVRILGWGATALLFLLVGKATLARVVDLVSPSSSERASEVVREISEQDTRILSSVELTLKPSAEALMDEHLRHERLGRKYDVEIPTQAQERKQVGEGYYITKMPSAIGGLEFATDKETKHIKAFAWPIQDEEWHLDYWLSRGYTVFVVSDEAFFIESDVPAYARMHREIRDRCNLLADLPDMREHIDWDRDVKVYQCTDSIL
;
A
#
# COMPACT_ATOMS: atom_id res chain seq x y z
N MET A 1 39.26 -11.99 -6.40
CA MET A 1 38.71 -11.84 -5.03
C MET A 1 38.26 -10.41 -4.71
N ARG A 2 39.15 -9.39 -4.76
CA ARG A 2 38.82 -7.99 -4.41
C ARG A 2 37.58 -7.40 -5.11
N LYS A 3 37.41 -7.62 -6.42
CA LYS A 3 36.24 -7.12 -7.17
C LYS A 3 34.91 -7.65 -6.64
N ASN A 4 34.84 -8.94 -6.28
CA ASN A 4 33.60 -9.55 -5.75
C ASN A 4 33.25 -9.00 -4.36
N VAL A 5 34.25 -8.70 -3.53
CA VAL A 5 34.06 -8.07 -2.23
C VAL A 5 33.49 -6.66 -2.41
N ALA A 6 34.08 -5.86 -3.32
CA ALA A 6 33.60 -4.51 -3.62
C ALA A 6 32.14 -4.50 -4.11
N ILE A 7 31.74 -5.45 -4.97
CA ILE A 7 30.35 -5.55 -5.45
C ILE A 7 29.38 -5.93 -4.33
N ARG A 8 29.77 -6.88 -3.45
CA ARG A 8 28.95 -7.25 -2.30
C ARG A 8 28.78 -6.08 -1.34
N LEU A 9 29.86 -5.35 -1.06
CA LEU A 9 29.82 -4.14 -0.25
C LEU A 9 28.93 -3.07 -0.89
N ALA A 10 29.05 -2.83 -2.20
CA ALA A 10 28.19 -1.88 -2.91
C ALA A 10 26.71 -2.26 -2.84
N LEU A 11 26.37 -3.55 -2.93
CA LEU A 11 24.99 -4.00 -2.77
C LEU A 11 24.46 -3.79 -1.35
N VAL A 12 25.30 -4.04 -0.33
CA VAL A 12 24.97 -3.73 1.09
C VAL A 12 24.75 -2.23 1.27
N LEU A 13 25.59 -1.39 0.67
CA LEU A 13 25.43 0.07 0.71
C LEU A 13 24.15 0.53 0.01
N VAL A 14 23.79 -0.07 -1.14
CA VAL A 14 22.52 0.22 -1.82
C VAL A 14 21.33 -0.17 -0.94
N PHE A 15 21.37 -1.34 -0.30
CA PHE A 15 20.33 -1.77 0.63
C PHE A 15 20.24 -0.84 1.85
N ALA A 16 21.37 -0.51 2.47
CA ALA A 16 21.41 0.38 3.63
C ALA A 16 20.88 1.78 3.27
N PHE A 17 21.32 2.34 2.15
CA PHE A 17 20.80 3.61 1.63
C PHE A 17 19.29 3.54 1.35
N ALA A 18 18.83 2.47 0.69
CA ALA A 18 17.41 2.26 0.40
C ALA A 18 16.58 2.20 1.69
N LEU A 19 17.09 1.55 2.73
CA LEU A 19 16.43 1.44 4.03
C LEU A 19 16.42 2.79 4.75
N THR A 20 17.54 3.51 4.78
CA THR A 20 17.63 4.85 5.40
C THR A 20 16.61 5.81 4.79
N VAL A 21 16.56 5.90 3.48
CA VAL A 21 15.60 6.77 2.76
C VAL A 21 14.14 6.38 3.03
N ARG A 22 13.86 5.14 3.43
CA ARG A 22 12.52 4.64 3.76
C ARG A 22 12.15 4.71 5.24
N ILE A 23 13.10 5.08 6.10
CA ILE A 23 12.90 5.25 7.55
C ILE A 23 12.90 6.73 7.94
N VAL A 24 13.65 7.57 7.23
CA VAL A 24 13.64 9.03 7.43
C VAL A 24 12.26 9.58 7.08
N GLY A 25 11.57 10.18 8.05
CA GLY A 25 10.20 10.68 7.87
C GLY A 25 9.11 9.67 8.26
N ILE A 26 9.45 8.58 8.97
CA ILE A 26 8.43 7.80 9.68
C ILE A 26 7.82 8.69 10.77
N ALA A 27 6.58 9.11 10.57
CA ALA A 27 5.81 9.95 11.50
C ALA A 27 4.88 9.09 12.39
N PRO A 28 5.31 8.65 13.57
CA PRO A 28 4.65 7.55 14.29
C PRO A 28 3.28 7.91 14.87
N HIS A 29 2.95 9.20 14.99
CA HIS A 29 1.69 9.69 15.53
C HIS A 29 0.64 10.03 14.47
N GLU A 30 0.97 9.87 13.19
CA GLU A 30 0.00 10.02 12.10
C GLU A 30 -0.70 8.69 11.85
N ASP A 31 -1.99 8.58 12.18
CA ASP A 31 -2.80 7.48 11.64
C ASP A 31 -3.06 7.76 10.16
N ARG A 32 -2.79 6.77 9.32
CA ARG A 32 -3.01 6.86 7.88
C ARG A 32 -4.16 5.95 7.50
N PRO A 33 -5.00 6.38 6.53
CA PRO A 33 -6.10 5.55 6.05
C PRO A 33 -5.65 4.12 5.72
N ASP A 34 -6.35 3.16 6.31
CA ASP A 34 -6.13 1.71 6.28
C ASP A 34 -4.97 1.14 7.13
N GLU A 35 -4.08 1.94 7.75
CA GLU A 35 -3.03 1.38 8.62
C GLU A 35 -3.59 0.77 9.90
N SER A 36 -4.66 1.37 10.43
CA SER A 36 -5.43 0.83 11.56
C SER A 36 -5.96 -0.61 11.31
N LEU A 37 -6.18 -1.00 10.05
CA LEU A 37 -6.52 -2.37 9.65
C LEU A 37 -5.37 -3.37 9.83
N PHE A 38 -4.15 -2.92 10.08
CA PHE A 38 -2.98 -3.79 10.30
C PHE A 38 -2.47 -3.73 11.74
N ILE A 39 -2.58 -2.58 12.41
CA ILE A 39 -2.12 -2.35 13.78
C ILE A 39 -2.87 -3.25 14.78
N GLY A 40 -4.21 -3.15 14.80
CA GLY A 40 -5.05 -3.91 15.72
C GLY A 40 -4.94 -5.43 15.51
N PRO A 41 -5.12 -5.95 14.28
CA PRO A 41 -5.00 -7.38 14.01
C PRO A 41 -3.63 -7.97 14.35
N ALA A 42 -2.52 -7.23 14.17
CA ALA A 42 -1.20 -7.72 14.58
C ALA A 42 -1.10 -7.91 16.11
N ALA A 43 -1.67 -7.00 16.90
CA ALA A 43 -1.74 -7.16 18.35
C ALA A 43 -2.63 -8.35 18.78
N LYS A 44 -3.76 -8.54 18.09
CA LYS A 44 -4.70 -9.66 18.32
C LYS A 44 -4.07 -11.03 18.08
N VAL A 45 -3.22 -11.15 17.05
CA VAL A 45 -2.44 -12.37 16.79
C VAL A 45 -1.58 -12.74 17.99
N LEU A 46 -0.94 -11.77 18.65
CA LEU A 46 -0.13 -12.03 19.86
C LEU A 46 -0.97 -12.46 21.07
N SER A 47 -2.26 -12.12 21.11
CA SER A 47 -3.20 -12.65 22.10
C SER A 47 -3.82 -14.01 21.74
N GLY A 48 -3.43 -14.61 20.62
CA GLY A 48 -3.93 -15.90 20.15
C GLY A 48 -5.11 -15.84 19.18
N GLU A 49 -5.61 -14.64 18.85
CA GLU A 49 -6.67 -14.44 17.86
C GLU A 49 -6.04 -14.38 16.45
N ILE A 50 -5.79 -15.57 15.88
CA ILE A 50 -5.12 -15.74 14.58
C ILE A 50 -6.05 -15.54 13.36
N VAL A 51 -7.37 -15.57 13.58
CA VAL A 51 -8.38 -15.26 12.57
C VAL A 51 -8.66 -13.76 12.64
N PRO A 52 -8.41 -12.97 11.59
CA PRO A 52 -8.67 -11.54 11.62
C PRO A 52 -10.18 -11.26 11.65
N GLY A 53 -10.58 -10.13 12.23
CA GLY A 53 -11.99 -9.70 12.22
C GLY A 53 -12.49 -9.16 10.87
N HIS A 54 -11.61 -9.04 9.87
CA HIS A 54 -11.96 -8.64 8.51
C HIS A 54 -10.96 -9.21 7.49
N PHE A 55 -11.44 -9.54 6.29
CA PHE A 55 -10.63 -10.16 5.24
C PHE A 55 -10.47 -9.30 3.97
N PHE A 56 -10.35 -7.97 4.13
CA PHE A 56 -9.97 -7.10 3.00
C PHE A 56 -8.60 -7.45 2.41
N TYR A 57 -7.72 -8.05 3.21
CA TYR A 57 -6.42 -8.53 2.76
C TYR A 57 -6.20 -9.94 3.31
N PRO A 58 -5.39 -10.78 2.62
CA PRO A 58 -4.97 -12.04 3.23
C PRO A 58 -4.16 -11.79 4.51
N PRO A 59 -4.32 -12.62 5.55
CA PRO A 59 -3.86 -12.30 6.91
C PRO A 59 -2.35 -12.41 7.13
N PHE A 60 -1.56 -12.86 6.15
CA PHE A 60 -0.12 -13.03 6.33
C PHE A 60 0.60 -11.77 6.80
N SER A 61 0.16 -10.60 6.33
CA SER A 61 0.69 -9.30 6.79
C SER A 61 0.50 -9.08 8.30
N HIS A 62 -0.63 -9.51 8.87
CA HIS A 62 -0.88 -9.42 10.32
C HIS A 62 0.10 -10.31 11.10
N TYR A 63 0.42 -11.49 10.59
CA TYR A 63 1.39 -12.40 11.24
C TYR A 63 2.82 -11.86 11.17
N VAL A 64 3.23 -11.31 10.03
CA VAL A 64 4.54 -10.67 9.88
C VAL A 64 4.67 -9.47 10.84
N ASN A 65 3.62 -8.66 10.94
CA ASN A 65 3.58 -7.51 11.85
C ASN A 65 3.56 -7.92 13.32
N ALA A 66 2.85 -8.99 13.67
CA ALA A 66 2.86 -9.57 15.01
C ALA A 66 4.26 -10.06 15.41
N CYS A 67 5.00 -10.71 14.50
CA CYS A 67 6.42 -11.04 14.71
C CYS A 67 7.25 -9.77 14.98
N GLY A 68 6.95 -8.67 14.27
CA GLY A 68 7.52 -7.35 14.52
C GLY A 68 7.31 -6.85 15.94
N TYR A 69 6.08 -6.92 16.44
CA TYR A 69 5.75 -6.60 17.84
C TYR A 69 6.45 -7.53 18.83
N GLY A 70 6.61 -8.81 18.50
CA GLY A 70 7.41 -9.73 19.30
C GLY A 70 8.87 -9.29 19.42
N VAL A 71 9.49 -8.87 18.30
CA VAL A 71 10.86 -8.32 18.29
C VAL A 71 10.94 -7.02 19.08
N LEU A 72 9.96 -6.12 18.91
CA LEU A 72 9.85 -4.88 19.68
C LEU A 72 9.82 -5.19 21.18
N PHE A 73 8.91 -6.07 21.62
CA PHE A 73 8.77 -6.47 23.01
C PHE A 73 10.07 -7.06 23.58
N VAL A 74 10.71 -8.00 22.89
CA VAL A 74 11.98 -8.60 23.34
C VAL A 74 13.06 -7.53 23.47
N GLY A 75 13.16 -6.61 22.50
CA GLY A 75 14.11 -5.48 22.56
C GLY A 75 13.86 -4.61 23.79
N GLY A 76 12.62 -4.15 23.98
CA GLY A 76 12.27 -3.29 25.11
C GLY A 76 12.36 -3.99 26.46
N PHE A 77 12.09 -5.29 26.55
CA PHE A 77 12.29 -6.07 27.76
C PHE A 77 13.77 -6.15 28.14
N VAL A 78 14.66 -6.42 27.17
CA VAL A 78 16.11 -6.48 27.39
C VAL A 78 16.70 -5.12 27.77
N THR A 79 16.17 -4.02 27.23
CA THR A 79 16.61 -2.66 27.58
C THR A 79 15.94 -2.08 28.83
N GLY A 80 14.98 -2.80 29.42
CA GLY A 80 14.22 -2.33 30.59
C GLY A 80 13.13 -1.29 30.28
N ALA A 81 12.75 -1.13 29.01
CA ALA A 81 11.62 -0.29 28.61
C ALA A 81 10.26 -0.88 29.07
N TRP A 82 10.17 -2.21 29.21
CA TRP A 82 9.02 -2.89 29.79
C TRP A 82 9.45 -3.97 30.76
N SER A 83 8.77 -4.05 31.90
CA SER A 83 8.94 -5.12 32.91
C SER A 83 8.27 -6.43 32.52
N GLY A 84 7.31 -6.41 31.58
CA GLY A 84 6.62 -7.60 31.10
C GLY A 84 5.49 -7.29 30.11
N PRO A 85 4.75 -8.32 29.66
CA PRO A 85 3.72 -8.20 28.63
C PRO A 85 2.57 -7.25 28.99
N ALA A 86 2.24 -7.11 30.28
CA ALA A 86 1.17 -6.23 30.73
C ALA A 86 1.47 -4.75 30.48
N GLU A 87 2.72 -4.32 30.72
CA GLU A 87 3.17 -2.95 30.49
C GLU A 87 3.27 -2.64 28.98
N PHE A 88 3.77 -3.60 28.21
CA PHE A 88 3.78 -3.52 26.74
C PHE A 88 2.36 -3.36 26.17
N ARG A 89 1.39 -4.15 26.67
CA ARG A 89 -0.02 -4.01 26.31
C ARG A 89 -0.59 -2.66 26.75
N ALA A 90 -0.29 -2.21 27.97
CA ALA A 90 -0.78 -0.92 28.45
C ALA A 90 -0.30 0.22 27.54
N GLN A 91 0.99 0.20 27.14
CA GLN A 91 1.53 1.20 26.23
C GLN A 91 0.76 1.24 24.90
N TYR A 92 0.42 0.09 24.31
CA TYR A 92 -0.36 0.03 23.07
C TYR A 92 -1.67 0.83 23.13
N PHE A 93 -2.34 0.87 24.29
CA PHE A 93 -3.60 1.61 24.44
C PHE A 93 -3.41 3.07 24.88
N THR A 94 -2.25 3.42 25.44
CA THR A 94 -1.95 4.80 25.85
C THR A 94 -1.25 5.61 24.77
N ASP A 95 -0.35 4.98 24.03
CA ASP A 95 0.47 5.56 22.96
C ASP A 95 0.93 4.45 22.00
N ASP A 96 0.26 4.33 20.86
CA ASP A 96 0.55 3.30 19.84
C ASP A 96 1.67 3.70 18.86
N ALA A 97 2.33 4.84 19.06
CA ALA A 97 3.34 5.38 18.15
C ALA A 97 4.48 4.39 17.83
N LEU A 98 5.01 3.69 18.86
CA LEU A 98 6.05 2.69 18.66
C LEU A 98 5.55 1.48 17.84
N PHE A 99 4.27 1.16 17.96
CA PHE A 99 3.64 0.06 17.23
C PHE A 99 3.45 0.44 15.77
N VAL A 100 2.98 1.65 15.48
CA VAL A 100 2.90 2.22 14.12
C VAL A 100 4.28 2.26 13.47
N ALA A 101 5.28 2.81 14.18
CA ALA A 101 6.66 2.89 13.71
C ALA A 101 7.22 1.52 13.36
N THR A 102 6.97 0.51 14.20
CA THR A 102 7.45 -0.86 13.99
C THR A 102 6.90 -1.45 12.69
N LEU A 103 5.60 -1.28 12.44
CA LEU A 103 4.97 -1.75 11.19
C LEU A 103 5.54 -1.04 9.96
N ARG A 104 5.74 0.28 10.04
CA ARG A 104 6.35 1.05 8.94
C ARG A 104 7.80 0.67 8.69
N ILE A 105 8.58 0.37 9.74
CA ILE A 105 9.96 -0.17 9.60
C ILE A 105 9.94 -1.53 8.90
N ILE A 106 9.00 -2.41 9.22
CA ILE A 106 8.84 -3.70 8.52
C ILE A 106 8.54 -3.47 7.04
N THR A 107 7.61 -2.57 6.71
CA THR A 107 7.34 -2.21 5.32
C THR A 107 8.57 -1.61 4.64
N ALA A 108 9.33 -0.74 5.32
CA ALA A 108 10.58 -0.18 4.82
C ALA A 108 11.64 -1.25 4.54
N LEU A 109 11.73 -2.28 5.37
CA LEU A 109 12.61 -3.44 5.16
C LEU A 109 12.22 -4.23 3.90
N TRP A 110 10.94 -4.55 3.72
CA TRP A 110 10.45 -5.12 2.46
C TRP A 110 10.80 -4.19 1.29
N GLY A 111 10.55 -2.89 1.50
CA GLY A 111 10.91 -1.79 0.63
C GLY A 111 12.34 -1.86 0.09
N ALA A 112 13.31 -2.03 1.00
CA ALA A 112 14.73 -2.10 0.70
C ALA A 112 15.14 -3.44 0.08
N LEU A 113 14.53 -4.56 0.50
CA LEU A 113 14.78 -5.89 -0.07
C LEU A 113 14.48 -5.96 -1.57
N ALA A 114 13.54 -5.17 -2.08
CA ALA A 114 13.26 -5.04 -3.51
C ALA A 114 14.51 -4.73 -4.35
N CYS A 115 15.47 -3.97 -3.81
CA CYS A 115 16.72 -3.62 -4.49
C CYS A 115 17.62 -4.83 -4.73
N ILE A 116 17.64 -5.78 -3.78
CA ILE A 116 18.42 -7.02 -3.89
C ILE A 116 17.83 -7.92 -4.98
N PHE A 117 16.49 -8.02 -5.05
CA PHE A 117 15.85 -8.76 -6.13
C PHE A 117 16.03 -8.08 -7.50
N ALA A 118 15.97 -6.74 -7.56
CA ALA A 118 16.28 -6.01 -8.79
C ALA A 118 17.71 -6.26 -9.29
N TYR A 119 18.70 -6.28 -8.37
CA TYR A 119 20.07 -6.71 -8.66
C TYR A 119 20.10 -8.14 -9.23
N ALA A 120 19.44 -9.08 -8.54
CA ALA A 120 19.40 -10.49 -8.93
C ALA A 120 18.78 -10.69 -10.31
N ILE A 121 17.66 -10.01 -10.60
CA ILE A 121 17.01 -9.99 -11.93
C ILE A 121 17.99 -9.47 -12.99
N GLY A 122 18.72 -8.38 -12.73
CA GLY A 122 19.75 -7.88 -13.65
C GLY A 122 20.84 -8.91 -13.96
N ARG A 123 21.33 -9.63 -12.94
CA ARG A 123 22.28 -10.74 -13.11
C ARG A 123 21.68 -11.92 -13.88
N LEU A 124 20.42 -12.25 -13.59
CA LEU A 124 19.65 -13.31 -14.24
C LEU A 124 19.15 -12.93 -15.65
N LEU A 125 19.26 -11.68 -16.04
CA LEU A 125 19.10 -11.21 -17.42
C LEU A 125 20.44 -10.97 -18.11
N GLY A 126 21.55 -11.32 -17.41
CA GLY A 126 22.90 -11.41 -17.94
C GLY A 126 23.66 -10.09 -18.02
N LEU A 127 23.34 -9.15 -17.12
CA LEU A 127 24.22 -8.01 -16.85
C LEU A 127 25.45 -8.46 -16.06
N ARG A 128 26.54 -7.70 -16.23
CA ARG A 128 27.74 -7.86 -15.41
C ARG A 128 27.43 -7.47 -13.95
N PRO A 129 28.17 -8.03 -12.97
CA PRO A 129 27.97 -7.74 -11.55
C PRO A 129 27.90 -6.27 -11.16
N ASP A 130 28.77 -5.44 -11.75
CA ASP A 130 28.87 -4.01 -11.51
C ASP A 130 27.72 -3.24 -12.15
N VAL A 131 27.37 -3.60 -13.38
CA VAL A 131 26.27 -2.99 -14.14
C VAL A 131 24.89 -3.36 -13.56
N ALA A 132 24.76 -4.54 -12.95
CA ALA A 132 23.52 -4.95 -12.28
C ALA A 132 23.19 -4.12 -11.03
N LEU A 133 24.10 -3.26 -10.56
CA LEU A 133 23.77 -2.26 -9.54
C LEU A 133 22.83 -1.17 -10.07
N VAL A 134 22.76 -0.94 -11.38
CA VAL A 134 21.85 0.07 -11.98
C VAL A 134 20.38 -0.20 -11.67
N PRO A 135 19.79 -1.38 -11.96
CA PRO A 135 18.40 -1.66 -11.58
C PRO A 135 18.18 -1.66 -10.06
N ALA A 136 19.18 -2.07 -9.27
CA ALA A 136 19.11 -2.03 -7.81
C ALA A 136 19.03 -0.59 -7.27
N ALA A 137 19.88 0.31 -7.79
CA ALA A 137 19.91 1.71 -7.39
C ALA A 137 18.67 2.48 -7.88
N LEU A 138 18.14 2.18 -9.07
CA LEU A 138 16.87 2.76 -9.52
C LEU A 138 15.69 2.32 -8.64
N MET A 139 15.69 1.08 -8.16
CA MET A 139 14.68 0.62 -7.19
C MET A 139 14.86 1.30 -5.82
N ALA A 140 16.10 1.49 -5.38
CA ALA A 140 16.40 2.19 -4.12
C ALA A 140 15.85 3.63 -4.14
N LEU A 141 15.96 4.30 -5.28
CA LEU A 141 15.51 5.67 -5.53
C LEU A 141 14.12 5.74 -6.18
N SER A 142 13.33 4.66 -6.23
CA SER A 142 12.00 4.76 -6.84
C SER A 142 11.09 5.62 -5.94
N PRO A 143 10.62 6.82 -6.35
CA PRO A 143 9.99 7.76 -5.42
C PRO A 143 8.67 7.23 -4.87
N VAL A 144 7.83 6.62 -5.72
CA VAL A 144 6.61 5.93 -5.30
C VAL A 144 6.89 4.74 -4.40
N HIS A 145 7.97 3.99 -4.64
CA HIS A 145 8.33 2.88 -3.77
C HIS A 145 8.83 3.37 -2.41
N VAL A 146 9.54 4.51 -2.35
CA VAL A 146 9.95 5.16 -1.10
C VAL A 146 8.72 5.66 -0.35
N LEU A 147 7.83 6.40 -1.01
CA LEU A 147 6.59 6.91 -0.42
C LEU A 147 5.77 5.79 0.24
N TRP A 148 5.44 4.73 -0.51
CA TRP A 148 4.62 3.64 0.01
C TRP A 148 5.36 2.74 1.00
N SER A 149 6.70 2.82 1.08
CA SER A 149 7.44 2.13 2.14
C SER A 149 7.23 2.76 3.52
N HIS A 150 6.73 4.00 3.59
CA HIS A 150 6.39 4.67 4.84
C HIS A 150 4.99 4.34 5.34
N VAL A 151 4.21 3.57 4.58
CA VAL A 151 2.84 3.21 4.96
C VAL A 151 2.79 1.72 5.25
N ALA A 152 2.28 1.33 6.41
CA ALA A 152 2.12 -0.04 6.91
C ALA A 152 1.06 -0.86 6.14
N LYS A 153 1.19 -0.94 4.81
CA LYS A 153 0.32 -1.72 3.92
C LYS A 153 1.06 -2.88 3.27
N SER A 154 0.30 -3.88 2.83
CA SER A 154 0.84 -5.10 2.23
C SER A 154 1.38 -4.90 0.79
N ASP A 155 1.12 -3.76 0.14
CA ASP A 155 1.46 -3.52 -1.27
C ASP A 155 2.97 -3.57 -1.56
N ILE A 156 3.80 -3.03 -0.66
CA ILE A 156 5.27 -3.07 -0.79
C ILE A 156 5.79 -4.50 -0.60
N ALA A 157 5.24 -5.23 0.35
CA ALA A 157 5.62 -6.62 0.61
C ALA A 157 5.17 -7.55 -0.55
N MET A 158 3.96 -7.35 -1.09
CA MET A 158 3.50 -7.99 -2.33
C MET A 158 4.47 -7.69 -3.48
N THR A 159 4.82 -6.42 -3.68
CA THR A 159 5.72 -5.98 -4.76
C THR A 159 7.09 -6.63 -4.67
N THR A 160 7.67 -6.67 -3.46
CA THR A 160 8.94 -7.33 -3.19
C THR A 160 8.86 -8.85 -3.40
N GLY A 161 7.77 -9.47 -2.94
CA GLY A 161 7.47 -10.87 -3.20
C GLY A 161 7.34 -11.20 -4.69
N LEU A 162 6.76 -10.31 -5.49
CA LEU A 162 6.68 -10.47 -6.94
C LEU A 162 8.07 -10.42 -7.60
N LEU A 163 8.96 -9.52 -7.16
CA LEU A 163 10.35 -9.50 -7.63
C LEU A 163 11.11 -10.78 -7.22
N ALA A 164 10.84 -11.31 -6.03
CA ALA A 164 11.38 -12.60 -5.59
C ALA A 164 10.86 -13.76 -6.46
N PHE A 165 9.56 -13.78 -6.78
CA PHE A 165 8.95 -14.74 -7.71
C PHE A 165 9.58 -14.69 -9.10
N VAL A 166 9.72 -13.49 -9.68
CA VAL A 166 10.38 -13.32 -10.98
C VAL A 166 11.83 -13.80 -10.94
N THR A 167 12.55 -13.51 -9.84
CA THR A 167 13.92 -14.01 -9.62
C THR A 167 13.94 -15.54 -9.61
N ALA A 168 13.01 -16.18 -8.91
CA ALA A 168 12.86 -17.63 -8.87
C ALA A 168 12.58 -18.22 -10.27
N CYS A 169 11.63 -17.65 -11.02
CA CYS A 169 11.34 -18.06 -12.40
C CYS A 169 12.58 -18.04 -13.29
N LEU A 170 13.34 -16.93 -13.27
CA LEU A 170 14.55 -16.80 -14.07
C LEU A 170 15.67 -17.76 -13.61
N TRP A 171 15.76 -18.04 -12.30
CA TRP A 171 16.73 -18.97 -11.76
C TRP A 171 16.42 -20.42 -12.17
N VAL A 172 15.17 -20.85 -12.00
CA VAL A 172 14.70 -22.19 -12.37
C VAL A 172 14.84 -22.42 -13.88
N ALA A 173 14.46 -21.44 -14.70
CA ALA A 173 14.61 -21.53 -16.16
C ALA A 173 16.07 -21.72 -16.60
N ARG A 174 17.03 -21.19 -15.85
CA ARG A 174 18.48 -21.36 -16.13
C ARG A 174 19.07 -22.64 -15.56
N ARG A 175 18.52 -23.15 -14.47
CA ARG A 175 19.05 -24.29 -13.70
C ARG A 175 17.89 -25.22 -13.32
N PRO A 176 17.36 -25.97 -14.29
CA PRO A 176 16.20 -26.80 -14.06
C PRO A 176 16.56 -27.95 -13.11
N GLN A 177 16.09 -27.85 -11.88
CA GLN A 177 16.18 -28.89 -10.87
C GLN A 177 14.76 -29.18 -10.37
N PHE A 178 14.36 -30.45 -10.37
CA PHE A 178 12.97 -30.82 -10.10
C PHE A 178 12.55 -30.40 -8.68
N TRP A 179 13.18 -30.98 -7.65
CA TRP A 179 12.79 -30.75 -6.25
C TRP A 179 13.03 -29.32 -5.78
N SER A 180 14.28 -28.85 -5.85
CA SER A 180 14.64 -27.50 -5.41
C SER A 180 13.96 -26.41 -6.25
N GLY A 181 13.79 -26.62 -7.56
CA GLY A 181 13.09 -25.69 -8.43
C GLY A 181 11.59 -25.61 -8.13
N SER A 182 10.93 -26.75 -7.87
CA SER A 182 9.51 -26.73 -7.52
C SER A 182 9.25 -26.10 -6.17
N ILE A 183 10.09 -26.39 -5.17
CA ILE A 183 10.01 -25.77 -3.83
C ILE A 183 10.23 -24.27 -3.94
N LEU A 184 11.31 -23.85 -4.61
CA LEU A 184 11.61 -22.44 -4.79
C LEU A 184 10.48 -21.70 -5.51
N LEU A 185 9.98 -22.25 -6.62
CA LEU A 185 8.94 -21.62 -7.43
C LEU A 185 7.59 -21.56 -6.69
N GLY A 186 7.20 -22.64 -6.00
CA GLY A 186 5.99 -22.71 -5.20
C GLY A 186 6.00 -21.73 -4.02
N LEU A 187 7.06 -21.73 -3.21
CA LEU A 187 7.22 -20.81 -2.08
C LEU A 187 7.28 -19.34 -2.55
N ALA A 188 8.02 -19.07 -3.62
CA ALA A 188 8.11 -17.71 -4.16
C ALA A 188 6.80 -17.24 -4.77
N ALA A 189 5.94 -18.13 -5.28
CA ALA A 189 4.61 -17.79 -5.75
C ALA A 189 3.63 -17.52 -4.60
N ALA A 190 3.69 -18.32 -3.53
CA ALA A 190 2.84 -18.15 -2.36
C ALA A 190 3.06 -16.80 -1.67
N LEU A 191 4.30 -16.31 -1.63
CA LEU A 191 4.68 -15.10 -0.91
C LEU A 191 3.89 -13.83 -1.35
N PRO A 192 3.94 -13.36 -2.61
CA PRO A 192 3.19 -12.18 -3.02
C PRO A 192 1.67 -12.39 -2.93
N LEU A 193 1.15 -13.58 -3.25
CA LEU A 193 -0.27 -13.91 -3.15
C LEU A 193 -0.79 -13.90 -1.70
N SER A 194 0.10 -14.14 -0.73
CA SER A 194 -0.22 -14.05 0.70
C SER A 194 -0.26 -12.62 1.21
N PHE A 195 0.32 -11.65 0.49
CA PHE A 195 0.14 -10.24 0.82
C PHE A 195 -1.08 -9.65 0.12
N LYS A 196 -1.28 -9.98 -1.17
CA LYS A 196 -2.41 -9.51 -1.97
C LYS A 196 -2.57 -10.35 -3.23
N GLN A 197 -3.80 -10.74 -3.53
CA GLN A 197 -4.12 -11.64 -4.64
C GLN A 197 -3.89 -11.02 -6.03
N SER A 198 -3.92 -9.68 -6.14
CA SER A 198 -3.68 -8.95 -7.38
C SER A 198 -2.32 -9.25 -8.01
N ALA A 199 -1.35 -9.77 -7.25
CA ALA A 199 -0.07 -10.24 -7.79
C ALA A 199 -0.23 -11.28 -8.91
N VAL A 200 -1.31 -12.07 -8.90
CA VAL A 200 -1.56 -13.14 -9.89
C VAL A 200 -1.47 -12.61 -11.33
N PHE A 201 -1.95 -11.39 -11.59
CA PHE A 201 -1.96 -10.80 -12.93
C PHE A 201 -0.56 -10.57 -13.49
N TYR A 202 0.45 -10.40 -12.63
CA TYR A 202 1.85 -10.25 -13.04
C TYR A 202 2.60 -11.59 -13.08
N MET A 203 2.06 -12.64 -12.45
CA MET A 203 2.76 -13.91 -12.24
C MET A 203 2.51 -14.94 -13.35
N VAL A 204 1.37 -14.88 -14.05
CA VAL A 204 0.99 -15.87 -15.06
C VAL A 204 2.03 -15.99 -16.17
N LEU A 205 2.42 -14.90 -16.82
CA LEU A 205 3.35 -14.95 -17.96
C LEU A 205 4.77 -15.41 -17.57
N PRO A 206 5.39 -14.93 -16.45
CA PRO A 206 6.67 -15.48 -16.00
C PRO A 206 6.60 -16.96 -15.63
N PHE A 207 5.47 -17.43 -15.08
CA PHE A 207 5.27 -18.86 -14.77
C PHE A 207 5.20 -19.70 -16.05
N LEU A 208 4.42 -19.27 -17.04
CA LEU A 208 4.34 -19.92 -18.35
C LEU A 208 5.68 -19.91 -19.09
N PHE A 209 6.49 -18.87 -18.91
CA PHE A 209 7.85 -18.82 -19.44
C PHE A 209 8.75 -19.94 -18.87
N VAL A 210 8.64 -20.26 -17.57
CA VAL A 210 9.38 -21.39 -17.00
C VAL A 210 8.97 -22.69 -17.69
N ALA A 211 7.66 -22.93 -17.84
CA ALA A 211 7.15 -24.11 -18.55
C ALA A 211 7.70 -24.20 -19.99
N PHE A 212 7.71 -23.07 -20.70
CA PHE A 212 8.23 -22.99 -22.07
C PHE A 212 9.74 -23.20 -22.18
N GLU A 213 10.55 -22.67 -21.26
CA GLU A 213 12.00 -22.90 -21.29
C GLU A 213 12.35 -24.35 -20.92
N LEU A 214 11.57 -24.97 -20.02
CA LEU A 214 11.75 -26.39 -19.68
C LEU A 214 11.46 -27.32 -20.86
N THR A 215 10.47 -27.00 -21.70
CA THR A 215 10.20 -27.79 -22.93
C THR A 215 11.30 -27.57 -23.97
N ARG A 216 11.70 -26.31 -24.18
CA ARG A 216 12.71 -25.96 -25.19
C ARG A 216 14.09 -26.50 -24.88
N ALA A 217 14.49 -26.51 -23.61
CA ALA A 217 15.82 -26.98 -23.22
C ALA A 217 16.01 -28.49 -23.44
N GLU A 218 14.97 -29.21 -23.92
CA GLU A 218 14.87 -30.68 -23.91
C GLU A 218 15.25 -31.26 -22.54
N ALA A 219 15.12 -30.42 -21.50
CA ALA A 219 15.65 -30.72 -20.20
C ALA A 219 14.89 -31.92 -19.64
N TRP A 220 13.57 -31.95 -19.84
CA TRP A 220 12.66 -32.98 -19.35
C TRP A 220 11.56 -33.33 -20.36
N PRO A 221 11.06 -34.58 -20.35
CA PRO A 221 9.86 -34.95 -21.11
C PRO A 221 8.61 -34.22 -20.59
N ASN A 222 7.60 -34.00 -21.43
CA ASN A 222 6.36 -33.28 -21.11
C ASN A 222 5.71 -33.75 -19.79
N LYS A 223 5.67 -35.06 -19.53
CA LYS A 223 5.15 -35.64 -18.28
C LYS A 223 5.86 -35.07 -17.04
N LYS A 224 7.19 -34.98 -17.08
CA LYS A 224 7.99 -34.48 -15.95
C LYS A 224 7.85 -32.97 -15.78
N ILE A 225 7.63 -32.22 -16.87
CA ILE A 225 7.31 -30.78 -16.81
C ILE A 225 5.94 -30.57 -16.15
N ILE A 226 4.92 -31.33 -16.55
CA ILE A 226 3.60 -31.27 -15.92
C ILE A 226 3.68 -31.62 -14.44
N GLN A 227 4.43 -32.67 -14.08
CA GLN A 227 4.68 -33.03 -12.68
C GLN A 227 5.39 -31.91 -11.91
N PHE A 228 6.40 -31.28 -12.50
CA PHE A 228 7.11 -30.15 -11.90
C PHE A 228 6.17 -28.97 -11.63
N LEU A 229 5.34 -28.60 -12.62
CA LEU A 229 4.40 -27.49 -12.48
C LEU A 229 3.31 -27.81 -11.45
N ALA A 230 2.73 -29.00 -11.51
CA ALA A 230 1.74 -29.45 -10.53
C ALA A 230 2.31 -29.48 -9.12
N PHE A 231 3.54 -29.97 -8.94
CA PHE A 231 4.19 -30.00 -7.63
C PHE A 231 4.52 -28.58 -7.13
N SER A 232 4.96 -27.69 -8.02
CA SER A 232 5.19 -26.27 -7.67
C SER A 232 3.90 -25.57 -7.23
N VAL A 233 2.79 -25.80 -7.95
CA VAL A 233 1.47 -25.27 -7.60
C VAL A 233 0.99 -25.86 -6.27
N GLY A 234 1.16 -27.18 -6.06
CA GLY A 234 0.83 -27.84 -4.80
C GLY A 234 1.59 -27.27 -3.60
N ILE A 235 2.90 -27.04 -3.75
CA ILE A 235 3.72 -26.38 -2.72
C ILE A 235 3.25 -24.95 -2.49
N GLY A 236 2.97 -24.20 -3.56
CA GLY A 236 2.48 -22.84 -3.46
C GLY A 236 1.13 -22.75 -2.74
N ALA A 237 0.20 -23.65 -3.05
CA ALA A 237 -1.09 -23.75 -2.37
C ALA A 237 -0.93 -24.11 -0.89
N ALA A 238 -0.11 -25.12 -0.57
CA ALA A 238 0.16 -25.50 0.82
C ALA A 238 0.81 -24.36 1.62
N ALA A 239 1.80 -23.69 1.04
CA ALA A 239 2.45 -22.54 1.66
C ALA A 239 1.50 -21.35 1.83
N TRP A 240 0.64 -21.07 0.85
CA TRP A 240 -0.38 -20.04 0.96
C TRP A 240 -1.37 -20.36 2.09
N CYS A 241 -1.82 -21.61 2.23
CA CYS A 241 -2.66 -22.02 3.36
C CYS A 241 -1.98 -21.81 4.72
N ILE A 242 -0.68 -22.11 4.82
CA ILE A 242 0.09 -21.89 6.06
C ILE A 242 0.24 -20.40 6.35
N PHE A 243 0.66 -19.60 5.35
CA PHE A 243 0.84 -18.17 5.48
C PHE A 243 -0.46 -17.43 5.75
N ASN A 244 -1.60 -17.99 5.34
CA ASN A 244 -2.92 -17.40 5.49
C ASN A 244 -3.85 -18.29 6.32
N ILE A 245 -3.32 -18.91 7.36
CA ILE A 245 -4.06 -19.89 8.17
C ILE A 245 -5.40 -19.34 8.68
N GLY A 246 -5.47 -18.05 9.05
CA GLY A 246 -6.72 -17.41 9.46
C GLY A 246 -7.80 -17.41 8.38
N ALA A 247 -7.44 -17.23 7.10
CA ALA A 247 -8.37 -17.32 5.98
C ALA A 247 -8.78 -18.77 5.67
N VAL A 248 -7.96 -19.76 6.05
CA VAL A 248 -8.33 -21.17 5.93
C VAL A 248 -9.29 -21.58 7.05
N LEU A 249 -9.04 -21.09 8.27
CA LEU A 249 -9.87 -21.35 9.45
C LEU A 249 -11.25 -20.71 9.33
N ASP A 250 -11.36 -19.54 8.71
CA ASP A 250 -12.63 -18.90 8.37
C ASP A 250 -12.74 -18.59 6.87
N LEU A 251 -12.76 -19.66 6.08
CA LEU A 251 -12.86 -19.57 4.63
C LEU A 251 -14.17 -18.92 4.16
N LYS A 252 -15.25 -19.10 4.94
CA LYS A 252 -16.56 -18.54 4.58
C LYS A 252 -16.51 -17.02 4.63
N ASP A 253 -16.09 -16.45 5.77
CA ASP A 253 -16.02 -14.99 5.91
C ASP A 253 -15.00 -14.39 4.94
N PHE A 254 -13.86 -15.07 4.73
CA PHE A 254 -12.88 -14.68 3.72
C PHE A 254 -13.51 -14.52 2.32
N LEU A 255 -14.27 -15.52 1.86
CA LEU A 255 -14.94 -15.48 0.56
C LEU A 255 -16.04 -14.42 0.47
N GLU A 256 -16.76 -14.15 1.57
CA GLU A 256 -17.74 -13.06 1.65
C GLU A 256 -17.07 -11.69 1.47
N PHE A 257 -15.91 -11.47 2.10
CA PHE A 257 -15.12 -10.26 1.86
C PHE A 257 -14.59 -10.16 0.43
N GLN A 258 -14.21 -11.27 -0.22
CA GLN A 258 -13.83 -11.25 -1.65
C GLN A 258 -15.02 -10.87 -2.55
N ALA A 259 -16.23 -11.31 -2.20
CA ALA A 259 -17.44 -10.91 -2.89
C ALA A 259 -17.72 -9.41 -2.73
N LEU A 260 -17.57 -8.88 -1.51
CA LEU A 260 -17.67 -7.44 -1.23
C LEU A 260 -16.67 -6.63 -2.06
N GLN A 261 -15.40 -7.04 -2.09
CA GLN A 261 -14.38 -6.38 -2.92
C GLN A 261 -14.68 -6.41 -4.42
N THR A 262 -15.36 -7.45 -4.89
CA THR A 262 -15.80 -7.52 -6.29
C THR A 262 -16.90 -6.50 -6.58
N GLN A 263 -17.78 -6.22 -5.62
CA GLN A 263 -18.81 -5.16 -5.74
C GLN A 263 -18.20 -3.76 -5.75
N MET A 264 -17.05 -3.56 -5.09
CA MET A 264 -16.33 -2.29 -5.04
C MET A 264 -15.61 -1.93 -6.36
N GLN A 265 -15.65 -2.78 -7.40
CA GLN A 265 -14.94 -2.56 -8.66
C GLN A 265 -15.72 -1.68 -9.64
N GLY A 266 -15.05 -0.69 -10.25
CA GLY A 266 -15.64 0.25 -11.21
C GLY A 266 -15.33 -0.05 -12.68
N ARG A 267 -15.17 -1.32 -13.06
CA ARG A 267 -14.68 -1.87 -14.35
C ARG A 267 -14.60 -0.87 -15.52
N ALA A 268 -13.47 -0.84 -16.22
CA ALA A 268 -13.30 0.00 -17.40
C ALA A 268 -14.30 -0.37 -18.51
N GLN A 269 -14.87 0.64 -19.18
CA GLN A 269 -15.85 0.46 -20.24
C GLN A 269 -15.25 -0.13 -21.53
N SER A 270 -13.94 0.02 -21.76
CA SER A 270 -13.25 -0.49 -22.95
C SER A 270 -11.74 -0.71 -22.70
N LEU A 271 -11.12 -1.53 -23.57
CA LEU A 271 -9.66 -1.73 -23.55
C LEU A 271 -8.90 -0.42 -23.80
N GLY A 272 -9.38 0.42 -24.72
CA GLY A 272 -8.77 1.73 -24.98
C GLY A 272 -8.82 2.64 -23.75
N GLY A 273 -9.93 2.62 -23.01
CA GLY A 273 -10.07 3.31 -21.73
C GLY A 273 -9.08 2.80 -20.68
N ALA A 274 -8.93 1.48 -20.55
CA ALA A 274 -7.96 0.88 -19.62
C ALA A 274 -6.50 1.20 -19.99
N VAL A 275 -6.14 1.20 -21.27
CA VAL A 275 -4.81 1.59 -21.74
C VAL A 275 -4.54 3.07 -21.42
N SER A 276 -5.49 3.96 -21.73
CA SER A 276 -5.39 5.39 -21.43
C SER A 276 -5.23 5.62 -19.92
N LEU A 277 -6.06 4.96 -19.11
CA LEU A 277 -6.00 5.07 -17.66
C LEU A 277 -4.65 4.57 -17.11
N ALA A 278 -4.21 3.38 -17.51
CA ALA A 278 -2.93 2.81 -17.10
C ALA A 278 -1.76 3.72 -17.50
N ALA A 279 -1.76 4.26 -18.72
CA ALA A 279 -0.72 5.17 -19.19
C ALA A 279 -0.71 6.48 -18.39
N ARG A 280 -1.88 7.11 -18.16
CA ARG A 280 -2.00 8.33 -17.33
C ARG A 280 -1.47 8.09 -15.92
N ARG A 281 -1.82 6.97 -15.30
CA ARG A 281 -1.33 6.61 -13.96
C ARG A 281 0.18 6.35 -13.92
N MET A 282 0.74 5.71 -14.96
CA MET A 282 2.19 5.50 -15.06
C MET A 282 2.98 6.80 -15.31
N ILE A 283 2.38 7.78 -15.99
CA ILE A 283 3.04 9.04 -16.39
C ILE A 283 2.92 10.12 -15.30
N SER A 284 1.87 10.10 -14.48
CA SER A 284 1.58 11.15 -13.50
C SER A 284 2.81 11.49 -12.61
N SER A 285 3.02 12.79 -12.40
CA SER A 285 4.08 13.36 -11.57
C SER A 285 4.04 12.90 -10.12
N GLU A 286 2.86 12.49 -9.63
CA GLU A 286 2.65 11.92 -8.28
C GLU A 286 3.46 10.63 -8.05
N HIS A 287 4.07 10.03 -9.07
CA HIS A 287 4.67 8.69 -8.97
C HIS A 287 6.19 8.67 -9.05
N GLY A 288 6.82 9.76 -9.49
CA GLY A 288 8.28 9.85 -9.66
C GLY A 288 8.92 8.82 -10.63
N VAL A 289 8.12 7.91 -11.20
CA VAL A 289 8.46 7.12 -12.39
C VAL A 289 8.58 8.07 -13.58
N GLY A 290 7.63 9.01 -13.65
CA GLY A 290 7.57 10.09 -14.63
C GLY A 290 7.47 9.59 -16.07
N LEU A 291 7.25 10.53 -16.98
CA LEU A 291 7.28 10.28 -18.42
C LEU A 291 8.57 9.56 -18.87
N GLY A 292 9.71 9.84 -18.20
CA GLY A 292 11.01 9.27 -18.51
C GLY A 292 11.07 7.75 -18.36
N ILE A 293 10.72 7.18 -17.19
CA ILE A 293 10.74 5.72 -17.01
C ILE A 293 9.67 5.06 -17.87
N PHE A 294 8.50 5.69 -18.05
CA PHE A 294 7.47 5.16 -18.94
C PHE A 294 7.96 5.01 -20.39
N VAL A 295 8.54 6.07 -20.97
CA VAL A 295 9.09 6.05 -22.33
C VAL A 295 10.21 5.01 -22.45
N LEU A 296 11.14 4.98 -21.49
CA LEU A 296 12.22 3.98 -21.48
C LEU A 296 11.69 2.55 -21.34
N PHE A 297 10.64 2.34 -20.54
CA PHE A 297 10.01 1.03 -20.37
C PHE A 297 9.39 0.56 -21.69
N VAL A 298 8.60 1.40 -22.36
CA VAL A 298 7.99 1.08 -23.66
C VAL A 298 9.06 0.82 -24.72
N ALA A 299 10.14 1.60 -24.75
CA ALA A 299 11.23 1.44 -25.71
C ALA A 299 12.20 0.29 -25.36
N SER A 300 12.20 -0.20 -24.12
CA SER A 300 13.19 -1.18 -23.63
C SER A 300 13.30 -2.48 -24.45
N PRO A 301 12.22 -3.05 -25.05
CA PRO A 301 12.31 -4.20 -25.95
C PRO A 301 13.18 -3.97 -27.20
N LEU A 302 13.31 -2.71 -27.65
CA LEU A 302 14.14 -2.35 -28.80
C LEU A 302 15.64 -2.53 -28.48
N PHE A 303 16.04 -2.30 -27.23
CA PHE A 303 17.41 -2.38 -26.75
C PHE A 303 17.76 -3.76 -26.15
N VAL A 304 16.77 -4.46 -25.59
CA VAL A 304 16.94 -5.76 -24.92
C VAL A 304 16.06 -6.84 -25.55
N ARG A 305 16.50 -7.40 -26.68
CA ARG A 305 15.79 -8.48 -27.39
C ARG A 305 15.97 -9.88 -26.77
N ARG A 306 16.22 -9.97 -25.46
CA ARG A 306 16.33 -11.26 -24.77
C ARG A 306 14.94 -11.77 -24.41
N ARG A 307 14.61 -13.00 -24.78
CA ARG A 307 13.30 -13.62 -24.48
C ARG A 307 12.81 -13.46 -23.03
N PRO A 308 13.60 -13.81 -21.99
CA PRO A 308 13.15 -13.59 -20.61
C PRO A 308 12.81 -12.12 -20.33
N PHE A 309 13.55 -11.17 -20.91
CA PHE A 309 13.25 -9.75 -20.76
C PHE A 309 11.90 -9.40 -21.42
N ILE A 310 11.66 -9.87 -22.65
CA ILE A 310 10.41 -9.62 -23.38
C ILE A 310 9.20 -10.22 -22.64
N VAL A 311 9.33 -11.42 -22.07
CA VAL A 311 8.24 -12.02 -21.30
C VAL A 311 7.95 -11.22 -20.03
N LEU A 312 8.96 -10.77 -19.30
CA LEU A 312 8.74 -9.90 -18.13
C LEU A 312 8.13 -8.56 -18.52
N TRP A 313 8.54 -7.98 -19.65
CA TRP A 313 7.93 -6.77 -20.19
C TRP A 313 6.44 -6.99 -20.51
N LEU A 314 6.11 -8.08 -21.22
CA LEU A 314 4.72 -8.45 -21.51
C LEU A 314 3.92 -8.74 -20.25
N ALA A 315 4.52 -9.37 -19.24
CA ALA A 315 3.90 -9.62 -17.93
C ALA A 315 3.52 -8.32 -17.23
N THR A 316 4.42 -7.33 -17.25
CA THR A 316 4.16 -6.01 -16.68
C THR A 316 3.04 -5.27 -17.42
N VAL A 317 3.04 -5.31 -18.76
CA VAL A 317 1.96 -4.69 -19.57
C VAL A 317 0.62 -5.39 -19.32
N PHE A 318 0.59 -6.73 -19.40
CA PHE A 318 -0.61 -7.52 -19.19
C PHE A 318 -1.18 -7.31 -17.79
N GLY A 319 -0.37 -7.42 -16.73
CA GLY A 319 -0.83 -7.27 -15.36
C GLY A 319 -1.40 -5.88 -15.08
N THR A 320 -0.74 -4.84 -15.58
CA THR A 320 -1.22 -3.46 -15.47
C THR A 320 -2.53 -3.23 -16.22
N LEU A 321 -2.68 -3.76 -17.43
CA LEU A 321 -3.93 -3.63 -18.20
C LEU A 321 -5.06 -4.45 -17.56
N ALA A 322 -4.78 -5.64 -17.05
CA ALA A 322 -5.77 -6.45 -16.33
C ALA A 322 -6.32 -5.71 -15.10
N LEU A 323 -5.44 -5.09 -14.30
CA LEU A 323 -5.86 -4.27 -13.17
C LEU A 323 -6.65 -3.04 -13.61
N ALA A 324 -6.22 -2.33 -14.65
CA ALA A 324 -6.95 -1.18 -15.17
C ALA A 324 -8.35 -1.56 -15.69
N MET A 325 -8.48 -2.72 -16.33
CA MET A 325 -9.77 -3.26 -16.79
C MET A 325 -10.71 -3.60 -15.63
N ILE A 326 -10.19 -4.26 -14.59
CA ILE A 326 -10.98 -4.74 -13.46
C ILE A 326 -11.39 -3.59 -12.54
N ILE A 327 -10.44 -2.71 -12.20
CA ILE A 327 -10.65 -1.67 -11.20
C ILE A 327 -11.31 -0.44 -11.84
N GLY A 328 -11.04 -0.16 -13.12
CA GLY A 328 -11.58 1.00 -13.82
C GLY A 328 -11.09 2.33 -13.20
N PRO A 329 -11.90 3.40 -13.23
CA PRO A 329 -11.50 4.75 -12.77
C PRO A 329 -10.95 4.81 -11.34
N ARG A 330 -11.32 3.84 -10.48
CA ARG A 330 -10.80 3.67 -9.12
C ARG A 330 -9.35 3.19 -9.05
N LEU A 331 -8.69 2.95 -10.19
CA LEU A 331 -7.30 2.52 -10.24
C LEU A 331 -6.41 3.61 -9.63
N ARG A 332 -6.06 3.40 -8.36
CA ARG A 332 -5.04 4.16 -7.64
C ARG A 332 -3.68 3.55 -7.89
N HIS A 333 -2.66 4.37 -7.76
CA HIS A 333 -1.31 4.01 -8.13
C HIS A 333 -0.65 3.02 -7.17
N VAL A 334 -1.04 3.00 -5.89
CA VAL A 334 -0.62 1.96 -4.94
C VAL A 334 -0.99 0.56 -5.43
N ILE A 335 -2.10 0.42 -6.15
CA ILE A 335 -2.54 -0.86 -6.72
C ILE A 335 -1.66 -1.26 -7.92
N MET A 336 -1.07 -0.28 -8.60
CA MET A 336 -0.14 -0.48 -9.72
C MET A 336 1.32 -0.65 -9.30
N LEU A 337 1.61 -0.57 -7.99
CA LEU A 337 2.97 -0.62 -7.46
C LEU A 337 3.80 -1.82 -7.95
N PRO A 338 3.25 -3.05 -8.08
CA PRO A 338 4.01 -4.17 -8.62
C PRO A 338 4.42 -3.97 -10.09
N GLY A 339 3.51 -3.42 -10.91
CA GLY A 339 3.77 -3.09 -12.30
C GLY A 339 4.82 -1.99 -12.45
N ILE A 340 4.71 -0.94 -11.62
CA ILE A 340 5.68 0.16 -11.57
C ILE A 340 7.08 -0.34 -11.16
N ALA A 341 7.17 -1.17 -10.13
CA ALA A 341 8.43 -1.72 -9.65
C ALA A 341 9.09 -2.63 -10.70
N LEU A 342 8.32 -3.52 -11.35
CA LEU A 342 8.82 -4.32 -12.46
C LEU A 342 9.27 -3.46 -13.64
N ALA A 343 8.50 -2.44 -14.03
CA ALA A 343 8.88 -1.51 -15.09
C ALA A 343 10.20 -0.78 -14.77
N THR A 344 10.34 -0.27 -13.54
CA THR A 344 11.55 0.40 -13.05
C THR A 344 12.75 -0.54 -13.09
N CYS A 345 12.58 -1.80 -12.63
CA CYS A 345 13.62 -2.81 -12.69
C CYS A 345 14.03 -3.12 -14.15
N LEU A 346 13.08 -3.28 -15.07
CA LEU A 346 13.36 -3.60 -16.48
C LEU A 346 14.03 -2.42 -17.20
N VAL A 347 13.65 -1.18 -16.89
CA VAL A 347 14.34 0.03 -17.37
C VAL A 347 15.79 0.04 -16.89
N GLY A 348 16.05 -0.25 -15.61
CA GLY A 348 17.41 -0.36 -15.10
C GLY A 348 18.22 -1.46 -15.79
N VAL A 349 17.60 -2.58 -16.15
CA VAL A 349 18.25 -3.64 -16.93
C VAL A 349 18.58 -3.19 -18.34
N ALA A 350 17.67 -2.47 -19.00
CA ALA A 350 17.87 -1.94 -20.34
C ALA A 350 18.99 -0.89 -20.39
N LEU A 351 18.98 0.05 -19.44
CA LEU A 351 20.05 1.05 -19.28
C LEU A 351 21.39 0.39 -18.99
N GLY A 352 21.44 -0.56 -18.06
CA GLY A 352 22.65 -1.32 -17.78
C GLY A 352 23.19 -2.01 -19.04
N ARG A 353 22.32 -2.61 -19.85
CA ARG A 353 22.74 -3.21 -21.12
C ARG A 353 23.28 -2.17 -22.09
N TRP A 354 22.61 -1.03 -22.24
CA TRP A 354 23.04 0.08 -23.10
C TRP A 354 24.42 0.62 -22.69
N CYS A 355 24.69 0.77 -21.39
CA CYS A 355 26.01 1.15 -20.86
C CYS A 355 27.12 0.15 -21.19
N SER A 356 26.78 -1.11 -21.48
CA SER A 356 27.72 -2.22 -21.64
C SER A 356 27.93 -2.69 -23.08
N VAL A 357 27.01 -2.38 -24.00
CA VAL A 357 26.98 -2.92 -25.37
C VAL A 357 27.07 -1.79 -26.41
N GLY A 358 27.80 -2.02 -27.49
CA GLY A 358 27.89 -1.10 -28.64
C GLY A 358 29.21 -0.36 -28.73
N SER A 359 29.29 0.57 -29.68
CA SER A 359 30.48 1.42 -29.87
C SER A 359 30.72 2.30 -28.63
N PRO A 360 31.94 2.84 -28.43
CA PRO A 360 32.23 3.78 -27.35
C PRO A 360 31.23 4.94 -27.26
N LYS A 361 30.81 5.50 -28.41
CA LYS A 361 29.81 6.58 -28.48
C LYS A 361 28.45 6.15 -27.92
N VAL A 362 27.98 4.96 -28.30
CA VAL A 362 26.70 4.41 -27.81
C VAL A 362 26.75 4.17 -26.30
N ARG A 363 27.88 3.68 -25.76
CA ARG A 363 28.05 3.48 -24.32
C ARG A 363 28.07 4.80 -23.55
N ILE A 364 28.73 5.84 -24.08
CA ILE A 364 28.72 7.19 -23.48
C ILE A 364 27.29 7.74 -23.41
N LEU A 365 26.51 7.61 -24.49
CA LEU A 365 25.10 7.99 -24.50
C LEU A 365 24.29 7.20 -23.46
N GLY A 366 24.52 5.89 -23.35
CA GLY A 366 23.86 5.05 -22.34
C GLY A 366 24.17 5.51 -20.90
N TRP A 367 25.44 5.83 -20.61
CA TRP A 367 25.84 6.38 -19.31
C TRP A 367 25.26 7.77 -19.05
N GLY A 368 25.23 8.64 -20.06
CA GLY A 368 24.60 9.96 -19.97
C GLY A 368 23.10 9.87 -19.67
N ALA A 369 22.37 9.00 -20.39
CA ALA A 369 20.96 8.75 -20.15
C ALA A 369 20.71 8.16 -18.76
N THR A 370 21.57 7.23 -18.32
CA THR A 370 21.50 6.64 -16.98
C THR A 370 21.71 7.70 -15.90
N ALA A 371 22.74 8.55 -16.02
CA ALA A 371 23.03 9.62 -15.07
C ALA A 371 21.90 10.65 -15.00
N LEU A 372 21.37 11.09 -16.15
CA LEU A 372 20.21 11.98 -16.21
C LEU A 372 19.00 11.38 -15.50
N LEU A 373 18.70 10.10 -15.75
CA LEU A 373 17.58 9.44 -15.08
C LEU A 373 17.80 9.39 -13.56
N PHE A 374 19.00 9.05 -13.10
CA PHE A 374 19.33 9.06 -11.67
C PHE A 374 19.17 10.44 -11.02
N LEU A 375 19.53 11.52 -11.73
CA LEU A 375 19.32 12.89 -11.25
C LEU A 375 17.83 13.21 -11.12
N LEU A 376 17.03 12.87 -12.14
CA LEU A 376 15.58 13.13 -12.12
C LEU A 376 14.87 12.33 -11.03
N VAL A 377 15.15 11.02 -10.97
CA VAL A 377 14.57 10.09 -9.99
C VAL A 377 15.06 10.41 -8.57
N GLY A 378 16.33 10.79 -8.42
CA GLY A 378 16.91 11.24 -7.15
C GLY A 378 16.28 12.55 -6.65
N LYS A 379 16.11 13.55 -7.53
CA LYS A 379 15.39 14.79 -7.21
C LYS A 379 13.95 14.50 -6.76
N ALA A 380 13.24 13.66 -7.50
CA ALA A 380 11.87 13.27 -7.16
C ALA A 380 11.80 12.52 -5.82
N THR A 381 12.75 11.62 -5.54
CA THR A 381 12.85 10.93 -4.24
C THR A 381 13.10 11.90 -3.11
N LEU A 382 14.03 12.83 -3.30
CA LEU A 382 14.34 13.83 -2.29
C LEU A 382 13.12 14.70 -1.97
N ALA A 383 12.35 15.12 -3.00
CA ALA A 383 11.09 15.83 -2.79
C ALA A 383 10.14 15.01 -1.89
N ARG A 384 9.96 13.70 -2.15
CA ARG A 384 9.12 12.84 -1.28
C ARG A 384 9.62 12.74 0.15
N VAL A 385 10.94 12.61 0.33
CA VAL A 385 11.52 12.57 1.68
C VAL A 385 11.30 13.89 2.40
N VAL A 386 11.44 15.02 1.70
CA VAL A 386 11.13 16.35 2.25
C VAL A 386 9.66 16.43 2.65
N ASP A 387 8.74 16.02 1.79
CA ASP A 387 7.31 16.04 2.10
C ASP A 387 6.98 15.15 3.31
N LEU A 388 7.61 13.97 3.42
CA LEU A 388 7.42 13.04 4.54
C LEU A 388 7.94 13.57 5.88
N VAL A 389 8.86 14.54 5.90
CA VAL A 389 9.34 15.17 7.14
C VAL A 389 8.68 16.52 7.42
N SER A 390 8.01 17.12 6.43
CA SER A 390 7.18 18.32 6.62
C SER A 390 5.96 17.99 7.48
N PRO A 391 5.42 18.93 8.28
CA PRO A 391 4.19 18.67 9.05
C PRO A 391 3.00 18.30 8.15
N SER A 392 2.13 17.40 8.61
CA SER A 392 0.91 17.04 7.86
C SER A 392 -0.17 18.11 7.94
N SER A 393 -1.12 18.10 7.00
CA SER A 393 -2.35 18.89 7.16
C SER A 393 -3.14 18.46 8.40
N SER A 394 -3.04 17.20 8.83
CA SER A 394 -3.62 16.70 10.09
C SER A 394 -3.02 17.39 11.32
N GLU A 395 -1.68 17.45 11.42
CA GLU A 395 -0.98 18.13 12.52
C GLU A 395 -1.32 19.61 12.55
N ARG A 396 -1.27 20.28 11.40
CA ARG A 396 -1.61 21.72 11.28
C ARG A 396 -3.07 22.01 11.59
N ALA A 397 -4.00 21.18 11.13
CA ALA A 397 -5.41 21.31 11.48
C ALA A 397 -5.64 21.09 12.98
N SER A 398 -4.90 20.17 13.59
CA SER A 398 -4.95 19.92 15.03
C SER A 398 -4.44 21.11 15.84
N GLU A 399 -3.42 21.83 15.36
CA GLU A 399 -2.97 23.08 15.96
C GLU A 399 -4.05 24.17 15.89
N VAL A 400 -4.67 24.37 14.72
CA VAL A 400 -5.77 25.34 14.57
C VAL A 400 -6.93 24.99 15.51
N VAL A 401 -7.39 23.73 15.50
CA VAL A 401 -8.49 23.27 16.36
C VAL A 401 -8.16 23.50 17.84
N ARG A 402 -6.92 23.24 18.26
CA ARG A 402 -6.48 23.47 19.65
C ARG A 402 -6.57 24.94 20.05
N GLU A 403 -6.34 25.87 19.13
CA GLU A 403 -6.39 27.32 19.39
C GLU A 403 -7.82 27.87 19.45
N ILE A 404 -8.75 27.31 18.67
CA ILE A 404 -10.10 27.87 18.50
C ILE A 404 -11.19 27.13 19.28
N SER A 405 -10.91 25.94 19.81
CA SER A 405 -11.90 25.04 20.43
C SER A 405 -11.54 24.69 21.87
N GLU A 406 -12.56 24.71 22.72
CA GLU A 406 -12.50 24.12 24.06
C GLU A 406 -12.72 22.59 23.97
N GLN A 407 -12.44 21.84 25.04
CA GLN A 407 -12.52 20.37 25.02
C GLN A 407 -13.95 19.85 24.78
N ASP A 408 -14.97 20.62 25.19
CA ASP A 408 -16.40 20.32 25.04
C ASP A 408 -16.95 20.73 23.66
N THR A 409 -16.16 21.45 22.85
CA THR A 409 -16.55 21.83 21.49
C THR A 409 -16.67 20.58 20.62
N ARG A 410 -17.86 20.35 20.06
CA ARG A 410 -18.13 19.20 19.18
C ARG A 410 -17.59 19.48 17.78
N ILE A 411 -16.58 18.71 17.40
CA ILE A 411 -15.84 18.84 16.15
C ILE A 411 -16.16 17.67 15.23
N LEU A 412 -16.53 17.97 13.98
CA LEU A 412 -16.67 16.98 12.92
C LEU A 412 -15.48 17.08 11.97
N SER A 413 -14.68 16.02 11.85
CA SER A 413 -13.45 16.05 11.05
C SER A 413 -13.43 14.97 9.98
N SER A 414 -13.18 15.37 8.73
CA SER A 414 -12.90 14.47 7.60
C SER A 414 -11.44 14.00 7.54
N VAL A 415 -10.57 14.60 8.33
CA VAL A 415 -9.18 14.16 8.54
C VAL A 415 -9.02 13.56 9.92
N GLU A 416 -8.07 12.64 10.06
CA GLU A 416 -7.56 12.26 11.38
C GLU A 416 -6.97 13.52 12.03
N LEU A 417 -7.34 13.85 13.27
CA LEU A 417 -6.66 14.89 14.05
C LEU A 417 -5.70 14.20 15.02
N THR A 418 -4.53 14.80 15.27
CA THR A 418 -3.58 14.30 16.28
C THR A 418 -4.04 14.60 17.71
N LEU A 419 -5.20 15.23 17.86
CA LEU A 419 -5.85 15.47 19.14
C LEU A 419 -6.54 14.19 19.63
N LYS A 420 -6.41 13.91 20.92
CA LYS A 420 -7.01 12.72 21.53
C LYS A 420 -8.54 12.90 21.64
N PRO A 421 -9.35 11.97 21.11
CA PRO A 421 -10.78 12.03 21.27
C PRO A 421 -11.20 11.76 22.72
N SER A 422 -12.26 12.42 23.17
CA SER A 422 -12.87 12.19 24.49
C SER A 422 -13.60 10.85 24.56
N ALA A 423 -13.79 10.32 25.78
CA ALA A 423 -14.59 9.10 25.97
C ALA A 423 -16.04 9.27 25.49
N GLU A 424 -16.61 10.47 25.60
CA GLU A 424 -17.97 10.75 25.13
C GLU A 424 -18.06 10.63 23.60
N ALA A 425 -17.11 11.22 22.86
CA ALA A 425 -17.07 11.12 21.40
C ALA A 425 -16.89 9.67 20.92
N LEU A 426 -16.02 8.90 21.57
CA LEU A 426 -15.83 7.47 21.28
C LEU A 426 -17.07 6.63 21.58
N MET A 427 -17.80 6.95 22.64
CA MET A 427 -19.07 6.29 22.97
C MET A 427 -20.13 6.63 21.92
N ASP A 428 -20.24 7.87 21.49
CA ASP A 428 -21.17 8.30 20.44
C ASP A 428 -20.89 7.59 19.10
N GLU A 429 -19.62 7.47 18.72
CA GLU A 429 -19.20 6.69 17.55
C GLU A 429 -19.57 5.20 17.70
N HIS A 430 -19.36 4.62 18.88
CA HIS A 430 -19.76 3.25 19.17
C HIS A 430 -21.29 3.05 19.05
N LEU A 431 -22.08 3.95 19.64
CA LEU A 431 -23.54 3.93 19.56
C LEU A 431 -24.04 4.11 18.12
N ARG A 432 -23.36 4.96 17.33
CA ARG A 432 -23.60 5.06 15.88
C ARG A 432 -23.39 3.71 15.20
N HIS A 433 -22.28 3.02 15.49
CA HIS A 433 -22.02 1.70 14.92
C HIS A 433 -23.03 0.64 15.38
N GLU A 434 -23.45 0.62 16.64
CA GLU A 434 -24.50 -0.29 17.12
C GLU A 434 -25.86 -0.03 16.46
N ARG A 435 -26.20 1.25 16.22
CA ARG A 435 -27.40 1.62 15.46
C ARG A 435 -27.34 1.08 14.03
N LEU A 436 -26.20 1.24 13.35
CA LEU A 436 -26.01 0.73 11.98
C LEU A 436 -25.96 -0.80 11.94
N GLY A 437 -25.34 -1.44 12.92
CA GLY A 437 -25.36 -2.89 13.10
C GLY A 437 -26.78 -3.42 13.20
N ARG A 438 -27.63 -2.79 14.03
CA ARG A 438 -29.06 -3.14 14.12
C ARG A 438 -29.83 -2.86 12.82
N LYS A 439 -29.54 -1.75 12.14
CA LYS A 439 -30.18 -1.39 10.85
C LYS A 439 -29.94 -2.45 9.78
N TYR A 440 -28.72 -2.99 9.71
CA TYR A 440 -28.29 -3.90 8.66
C TYR A 440 -28.17 -5.37 9.09
N ASP A 441 -28.60 -5.70 10.31
CA ASP A 441 -28.47 -7.04 10.90
C ASP A 441 -27.01 -7.55 10.90
N VAL A 442 -26.09 -6.66 11.30
CA VAL A 442 -24.66 -6.92 11.37
C VAL A 442 -24.19 -6.85 12.82
N GLU A 443 -23.58 -7.92 13.30
CA GLU A 443 -22.95 -7.97 14.61
C GLU A 443 -21.70 -7.07 14.62
N ILE A 444 -21.63 -6.17 15.62
CA ILE A 444 -20.47 -5.30 15.81
C ILE A 444 -19.41 -6.05 16.61
N PRO A 445 -18.16 -6.13 16.12
CA PRO A 445 -17.08 -6.78 16.85
C PRO A 445 -16.88 -6.17 18.24
N THR A 446 -16.64 -7.03 19.23
CA THR A 446 -16.39 -6.59 20.61
C THR A 446 -15.14 -5.70 20.67
N GLN A 447 -15.28 -4.52 21.28
CA GLN A 447 -14.16 -3.62 21.53
C GLN A 447 -13.51 -3.94 22.88
N ALA A 448 -12.18 -3.80 22.95
CA ALA A 448 -11.42 -3.93 24.19
C ALA A 448 -11.89 -2.87 25.21
N GLN A 449 -12.00 -3.26 26.49
CA GLN A 449 -12.46 -2.35 27.55
C GLN A 449 -11.52 -1.15 27.72
N GLU A 450 -10.22 -1.33 27.49
CA GLU A 450 -9.20 -0.28 27.56
C GLU A 450 -9.48 0.85 26.56
N ARG A 451 -10.08 0.56 25.39
CA ARG A 451 -10.49 1.59 24.41
C ARG A 451 -11.71 2.40 24.87
N LYS A 452 -12.46 1.90 25.86
CA LYS A 452 -13.61 2.62 26.45
C LYS A 452 -13.18 3.55 27.59
N GLN A 453 -11.97 3.39 28.13
CA GLN A 453 -11.46 4.13 29.29
C GLN A 453 -10.51 5.25 28.88
N VAL A 454 -10.98 6.15 28.04
CA VAL A 454 -10.17 7.27 27.56
C VAL A 454 -10.39 8.48 28.48
N GLY A 455 -9.31 9.11 28.95
CA GLY A 455 -9.36 10.29 29.82
C GLY A 455 -9.87 11.57 29.13
N GLU A 456 -9.58 12.72 29.73
CA GLU A 456 -9.91 14.05 29.17
C GLU A 456 -9.32 14.20 27.74
N GLY A 457 -10.12 14.74 26.83
CA GLY A 457 -9.82 14.86 25.40
C GLY A 457 -10.83 15.75 24.70
N TYR A 458 -10.67 15.96 23.39
CA TYR A 458 -11.58 16.78 22.59
C TYR A 458 -12.77 15.96 22.10
N TYR A 459 -13.95 16.56 22.04
CA TYR A 459 -15.10 15.92 21.39
C TYR A 459 -14.94 15.94 19.86
N ILE A 460 -14.24 14.94 19.32
CA ILE A 460 -13.96 14.83 17.88
C ILE A 460 -14.64 13.58 17.33
N THR A 461 -15.49 13.77 16.33
CA THR A 461 -16.10 12.66 15.58
C THR A 461 -15.59 12.67 14.15
N LYS A 462 -15.21 11.49 13.64
CA LYS A 462 -14.85 11.33 12.23
C LYS A 462 -16.09 11.56 11.37
N MET A 463 -15.98 12.41 10.36
CA MET A 463 -17.00 12.58 9.35
C MET A 463 -17.31 11.20 8.76
N PRO A 464 -18.58 10.77 8.73
CA PRO A 464 -18.94 9.48 8.18
C PRO A 464 -18.34 9.30 6.79
N SER A 465 -17.88 8.11 6.48
CA SER A 465 -17.44 7.76 5.13
C SER A 465 -18.01 6.40 4.77
N ALA A 466 -18.33 6.23 3.49
CA ALA A 466 -18.61 4.92 2.93
C ALA A 466 -17.31 4.30 2.42
N ILE A 467 -17.18 2.98 2.55
CA ILE A 467 -16.06 2.27 1.93
C ILE A 467 -16.10 2.48 0.42
N GLY A 468 -14.93 2.80 -0.15
CA GLY A 468 -14.80 3.13 -1.57
C GLY A 468 -15.32 2.02 -2.47
N GLY A 469 -16.43 2.23 -3.17
CA GLY A 469 -17.27 1.11 -3.58
C GLY A 469 -18.74 1.42 -3.48
N LEU A 470 -19.12 1.82 -2.27
CA LEU A 470 -20.47 1.82 -1.75
C LEU A 470 -21.06 3.24 -1.69
N GLU A 471 -20.35 4.26 -2.18
CA GLU A 471 -20.80 5.64 -2.16
C GLU A 471 -22.05 5.86 -3.02
N PHE A 472 -22.25 5.00 -4.01
CA PHE A 472 -23.43 5.01 -4.88
C PHE A 472 -24.44 3.93 -4.52
N ALA A 473 -24.12 3.06 -3.56
CA ALA A 473 -24.98 1.95 -3.22
C ALA A 473 -26.11 2.45 -2.32
N THR A 474 -27.35 2.21 -2.74
CA THR A 474 -28.50 2.43 -1.87
C THR A 474 -28.65 1.28 -0.86
N ASP A 475 -29.40 1.51 0.21
CA ASP A 475 -29.79 0.48 1.19
C ASP A 475 -30.40 -0.77 0.53
N LYS A 476 -31.04 -0.62 -0.64
CA LYS A 476 -31.68 -1.71 -1.39
C LYS A 476 -30.72 -2.49 -2.30
N GLU A 477 -29.62 -1.88 -2.71
CA GLU A 477 -28.67 -2.46 -3.67
C GLU A 477 -27.53 -3.22 -2.99
N THR A 478 -27.27 -2.92 -1.71
CA THR A 478 -26.13 -3.49 -0.98
C THR A 478 -26.49 -4.86 -0.41
N LYS A 479 -26.12 -5.93 -1.12
CA LYS A 479 -26.49 -7.32 -0.76
C LYS A 479 -25.71 -7.88 0.44
N HIS A 480 -24.51 -7.37 0.67
CA HIS A 480 -23.62 -7.83 1.74
C HIS A 480 -23.05 -6.60 2.43
N ILE A 481 -23.42 -6.40 3.69
CA ILE A 481 -22.89 -5.34 4.54
C ILE A 481 -22.12 -6.02 5.66
N LYS A 482 -20.92 -5.50 5.95
CA LYS A 482 -20.06 -5.96 7.04
C LYS A 482 -19.83 -4.81 8.01
N ALA A 483 -19.42 -5.14 9.23
CA ALA A 483 -19.14 -4.14 10.24
C ALA A 483 -18.10 -3.15 9.72
N PHE A 484 -18.35 -1.85 9.94
CA PHE A 484 -17.53 -0.73 9.48
C PHE A 484 -17.48 -0.52 7.95
N ALA A 485 -18.20 -1.35 7.18
CA ALA A 485 -18.40 -1.22 5.73
C ALA A 485 -19.79 -0.67 5.40
N TRP A 486 -20.19 0.39 6.10
CA TRP A 486 -21.53 0.94 6.02
C TRP A 486 -21.75 1.69 4.70
N PRO A 487 -22.91 1.52 4.03
CA PRO A 487 -23.36 2.42 2.98
C PRO A 487 -23.48 3.86 3.50
N ILE A 488 -23.60 4.81 2.58
CA ILE A 488 -23.90 6.21 2.93
C ILE A 488 -25.23 6.27 3.70
N GLN A 489 -25.23 6.97 4.83
CA GLN A 489 -26.45 7.33 5.56
C GLN A 489 -26.83 8.75 5.16
N ASP A 490 -27.82 8.91 4.29
CA ASP A 490 -28.16 10.21 3.67
C ASP A 490 -28.38 11.31 4.72
N GLU A 491 -29.02 10.97 5.85
CA GLU A 491 -29.26 11.90 6.95
C GLU A 491 -27.97 12.49 7.55
N GLU A 492 -26.87 11.74 7.54
CA GLU A 492 -25.58 12.18 8.09
C GLU A 492 -24.81 13.07 7.11
N TRP A 493 -25.31 13.27 5.89
CA TRP A 493 -24.72 14.13 4.86
C TRP A 493 -25.54 15.41 4.64
N HIS A 494 -26.11 15.91 5.72
CA HIS A 494 -26.74 17.23 5.81
C HIS A 494 -26.09 18.02 6.95
N LEU A 495 -25.75 19.29 6.72
CA LEU A 495 -25.16 20.14 7.74
C LEU A 495 -26.08 20.25 8.98
N ASP A 496 -27.39 20.38 8.76
CA ASP A 496 -28.39 20.54 9.83
C ASP A 496 -28.45 19.32 10.77
N TYR A 497 -28.12 18.12 10.29
CA TYR A 497 -28.02 16.92 11.14
C TYR A 497 -26.93 17.07 12.20
N TRP A 498 -25.81 17.69 11.86
CA TRP A 498 -24.68 17.89 12.77
C TRP A 498 -24.89 19.11 13.66
N LEU A 499 -25.38 20.22 13.10
CA LEU A 499 -25.73 21.41 13.87
C LEU A 499 -26.73 21.10 14.98
N SER A 500 -27.80 20.36 14.68
CA SER A 500 -28.80 19.94 15.68
C SER A 500 -28.27 19.03 16.78
N ARG A 501 -27.04 18.50 16.64
CA ARG A 501 -26.31 17.71 17.64
C ARG A 501 -25.20 18.49 18.34
N GLY A 502 -25.18 19.81 18.14
CA GLY A 502 -24.25 20.74 18.76
C GLY A 502 -22.87 20.80 18.11
N TYR A 503 -22.67 20.23 16.92
CA TYR A 503 -21.40 20.35 16.21
C TYR A 503 -21.25 21.75 15.63
N THR A 504 -20.19 22.45 16.01
CA THR A 504 -19.96 23.85 15.61
C THR A 504 -18.67 24.04 14.83
N VAL A 505 -17.74 23.08 14.88
CA VAL A 505 -16.46 23.14 14.16
C VAL A 505 -16.36 21.99 13.17
N PHE A 506 -16.04 22.31 11.92
CA PHE A 506 -15.95 21.36 10.82
C PHE A 506 -14.57 21.43 10.18
N VAL A 507 -13.85 20.30 10.16
CA VAL A 507 -12.54 20.18 9.52
C VAL A 507 -12.71 19.36 8.24
N VAL A 508 -12.53 20.02 7.10
CA VAL A 508 -12.88 19.51 5.76
C VAL A 508 -11.62 19.39 4.91
N SER A 509 -11.25 18.18 4.50
CA SER A 509 -10.21 17.93 3.50
C SER A 509 -10.76 18.00 2.08
N ASP A 510 -10.02 18.62 1.17
CA ASP A 510 -10.26 18.60 -0.28
C ASP A 510 -11.69 18.95 -0.65
N GLU A 511 -12.15 20.09 -0.13
CA GLU A 511 -13.50 20.58 -0.34
C GLU A 511 -13.86 20.65 -1.84
N ALA A 512 -12.93 21.10 -2.68
CA ALA A 512 -13.15 21.21 -4.12
C ALA A 512 -13.50 19.85 -4.73
N PHE A 513 -12.74 18.80 -4.42
CA PHE A 513 -13.02 17.44 -4.88
C PHE A 513 -14.40 16.95 -4.46
N PHE A 514 -14.79 17.18 -3.21
CA PHE A 514 -16.09 16.70 -2.72
C PHE A 514 -17.27 17.49 -3.31
N ILE A 515 -17.11 18.79 -3.56
CA ILE A 515 -18.13 19.62 -4.23
C ILE A 515 -18.34 19.18 -5.69
N GLU A 516 -17.26 18.77 -6.36
CA GLU A 516 -17.27 18.23 -7.73
C GLU A 516 -17.60 16.73 -7.80
N SER A 517 -17.78 16.07 -6.65
CA SER A 517 -18.04 14.63 -6.60
C SER A 517 -19.37 14.27 -7.26
N ASP A 518 -19.36 13.17 -8.01
CA ASP A 518 -20.58 12.56 -8.55
C ASP A 518 -21.50 11.98 -7.46
N VAL A 519 -21.04 11.91 -6.20
CA VAL A 519 -21.82 11.46 -5.05
C VAL A 519 -22.63 12.65 -4.50
N PRO A 520 -23.96 12.71 -4.73
CA PRO A 520 -24.73 13.93 -4.44
C PRO A 520 -24.74 14.32 -2.96
N ALA A 521 -24.65 13.32 -2.07
CA ALA A 521 -24.58 13.52 -0.62
C ALA A 521 -23.32 14.30 -0.22
N TYR A 522 -22.15 13.92 -0.75
CA TYR A 522 -20.89 14.60 -0.48
C TYR A 522 -20.92 16.02 -1.02
N ALA A 523 -21.29 16.18 -2.28
CA ALA A 523 -21.31 17.50 -2.93
C ALA A 523 -22.28 18.48 -2.25
N ARG A 524 -23.41 17.97 -1.73
CA ARG A 524 -24.39 18.77 -0.98
C ARG A 524 -23.83 19.24 0.36
N MET A 525 -23.38 18.33 1.21
CA MET A 525 -22.90 18.68 2.56
C MET A 525 -21.74 19.68 2.51
N HIS A 526 -20.78 19.47 1.60
CA HIS A 526 -19.63 20.37 1.47
C HIS A 526 -20.04 21.76 0.94
N ARG A 527 -21.03 21.85 0.05
CA ARG A 527 -21.62 23.14 -0.35
C ARG A 527 -22.33 23.82 0.82
N GLU A 528 -23.12 23.09 1.59
CA GLU A 528 -23.80 23.63 2.78
C GLU A 528 -22.79 24.20 3.80
N ILE A 529 -21.70 23.48 4.09
CA ILE A 529 -20.63 23.95 4.98
C ILE A 529 -20.00 25.24 4.43
N ARG A 530 -19.58 25.23 3.16
CA ARG A 530 -18.92 26.38 2.53
C ARG A 530 -19.81 27.62 2.49
N ASP A 531 -21.09 27.44 2.16
CA ASP A 531 -22.00 28.55 1.90
C ASP A 531 -22.61 29.12 3.20
N ARG A 532 -22.65 28.34 4.30
CA ARG A 532 -23.32 28.74 5.56
C ARG A 532 -22.39 28.94 6.75
N CYS A 533 -21.14 28.48 6.70
CA CYS A 533 -20.21 28.55 7.82
C CYS A 533 -19.09 29.57 7.58
N ASN A 534 -18.53 30.10 8.67
CA ASN A 534 -17.39 31.01 8.60
C ASN A 534 -16.10 30.22 8.43
N LEU A 535 -15.31 30.52 7.40
CA LEU A 535 -14.00 29.93 7.20
C LEU A 535 -13.01 30.53 8.21
N LEU A 536 -12.50 29.72 9.12
CA LEU A 536 -11.53 30.14 10.13
C LEU A 536 -10.08 29.98 9.67
N ALA A 537 -9.78 28.89 8.96
CA ALA A 537 -8.46 28.61 8.43
C ALA A 537 -8.53 27.88 7.09
N ASP A 538 -7.64 28.25 6.17
CA ASP A 538 -7.38 27.56 4.91
C ASP A 538 -5.93 27.06 4.92
N LEU A 539 -5.76 25.75 5.05
CA LEU A 539 -4.48 25.08 5.20
C LEU A 539 -4.15 24.38 3.88
N PRO A 540 -3.35 25.01 2.99
CA PRO A 540 -2.97 24.37 1.75
C PRO A 540 -2.09 23.15 2.02
N ASP A 541 -2.17 22.16 1.15
CA ASP A 541 -1.34 20.96 1.15
C ASP A 541 0.14 21.35 1.03
N MET A 542 0.91 21.03 2.08
CA MET A 542 2.36 21.24 2.11
C MET A 542 3.12 20.00 1.67
N ARG A 543 2.42 18.88 1.46
CA ARG A 543 2.94 17.60 1.01
C ARG A 543 2.30 17.24 -0.34
N GLU A 544 2.50 18.11 -1.34
CA GLU A 544 1.94 18.08 -2.73
C GLU A 544 1.94 16.68 -3.41
N HIS A 545 2.79 15.80 -2.92
CA HIS A 545 3.13 14.52 -3.48
C HIS A 545 2.61 13.32 -2.66
N ILE A 546 1.81 13.55 -1.62
CA ILE A 546 1.30 12.50 -0.75
C ILE A 546 -0.21 12.45 -0.96
N ASP A 547 -0.70 11.48 -1.74
CA ASP A 547 -2.12 11.39 -2.18
C ASP A 547 -3.20 11.46 -1.08
N TRP A 548 -2.82 11.26 0.18
CA TRP A 548 -3.72 11.33 1.33
C TRP A 548 -3.55 12.59 2.17
N ASP A 549 -2.52 13.41 1.92
CA ASP A 549 -2.46 14.77 2.43
C ASP A 549 -3.13 15.68 1.40
N ARG A 550 -3.97 16.59 1.88
CA ARG A 550 -4.82 17.43 1.03
C ARG A 550 -4.99 18.78 1.68
N ASP A 551 -5.49 19.74 0.91
CA ASP A 551 -5.93 21.03 1.45
C ASP A 551 -6.97 20.78 2.55
N VAL A 552 -6.80 21.41 3.71
CA VAL A 552 -7.73 21.30 4.83
C VAL A 552 -8.28 22.67 5.16
N LYS A 553 -9.60 22.77 5.23
CA LYS A 553 -10.30 23.97 5.68
C LYS A 553 -10.97 23.73 7.01
N VAL A 554 -10.87 24.71 7.90
CA VAL A 554 -11.51 24.69 9.21
C VAL A 554 -12.62 25.73 9.21
N TYR A 555 -13.85 25.27 9.43
CA TYR A 555 -15.05 26.11 9.47
C TYR A 555 -15.63 26.16 10.87
N GLN A 556 -16.24 27.29 11.20
CA GLN A 556 -17.12 27.44 12.35
C GLN A 556 -18.52 27.79 11.88
N CYS A 557 -19.48 26.96 12.29
CA CYS A 557 -20.88 27.13 11.97
C CYS A 557 -21.62 27.54 13.24
N THR A 558 -22.44 28.59 13.15
CA THR A 558 -23.37 28.98 14.21
C THR A 558 -24.78 28.56 13.81
N ASP A 559 -25.63 28.24 14.78
CA ASP A 559 -27.08 28.05 14.59
C ASP A 559 -27.76 29.40 14.27
N SER A 560 -27.34 30.07 13.20
CA SER A 560 -28.07 31.23 12.69
C SER A 560 -29.17 30.75 11.75
N ILE A 561 -30.15 30.02 12.31
CA ILE A 561 -31.53 30.15 11.88
C ILE A 561 -32.15 31.18 12.83
N LEU A 562 -31.88 32.46 12.54
CA LEU A 562 -32.71 33.57 12.99
C LEU A 562 -33.66 33.95 11.86
#